data_AF-A0A7X7VGW9-F1
#
_entry.id   AF-A0A7X7VGW9-F1
#
_cell.length_a   1.000
_cell.length_b   1.000
_cell.length_c   1.000
_cell.angle_alpha   90.00
_cell.angle_beta   90.00
_cell.angle_gamma   90.00
#
_symmetry.space_group_name_H-M   'P 1'
#
loop_
_entity.id
_entity.type
_entity.pdbx_description
1 polymer ?
#
loop_
_entity_poly.entity_id
_entity_poly.type
_entity_poly.pdbx_seq_one_letter_code
_entity_poly.pdbx_strand_id
1 'polypeptide(L)'
;MTRRDHQMRHNEELSDALARTLWSYNTGQQRYIEEFFKLNKSASDMLQLGVFPNAKEVTESYAAFNAVRTKLKFDLSDPKVTVICVGDGHTPRTATLFAFRTNWQCISLDPGLDIKRIPLWENQIRHLKCIPEKVEDVDLHFKKVTIVAVHSHATLDNTLDHVQADQRSLIAIPCCVSYRSKKYRPADKEYLDSGIWSPKNRVMIWRDI
;
A
#
# COMPACT_ATOMS: atom_id res chain seq x y z
N MET A 1 30.22 -17.33 23.69
CA MET A 1 28.76 -17.34 23.97
C MET A 1 28.39 -18.70 24.55
N THR A 2 27.80 -18.73 25.73
CA THR A 2 27.44 -19.98 26.42
C THR A 2 26.05 -20.47 26.02
N ARG A 3 25.75 -21.74 26.26
CA ARG A 3 24.43 -22.37 25.98
C ARG A 3 23.28 -21.63 26.68
N ARG A 4 23.56 -21.03 27.85
CA ARG A 4 22.64 -20.18 28.62
C ARG A 4 22.32 -18.87 27.91
N ASP A 5 23.31 -18.22 27.31
CA ASP A 5 23.13 -16.95 26.57
C ASP A 5 22.29 -17.14 25.29
N HIS A 6 22.33 -18.34 24.71
CA HIS A 6 21.51 -18.70 23.55
C HIS A 6 20.05 -18.98 23.96
N GLN A 7 19.85 -19.61 25.12
CA GLN A 7 18.53 -19.94 25.65
C GLN A 7 17.81 -18.70 26.20
N MET A 8 18.52 -17.77 26.83
CA MET A 8 17.92 -16.50 27.28
C MET A 8 17.49 -15.62 26.10
N ARG A 9 18.32 -15.48 25.07
CA ARG A 9 17.94 -14.74 23.84
C ARG A 9 16.76 -15.37 23.11
N HIS A 10 16.71 -16.70 23.05
CA HIS A 10 15.56 -17.41 22.47
C HIS A 10 14.27 -17.17 23.25
N ASN A 11 14.34 -17.13 24.59
CA ASN A 11 13.19 -16.83 25.45
C ASN A 11 12.73 -15.36 25.32
N GLU A 12 13.65 -14.41 25.15
CA GLU A 12 13.32 -13.00 24.88
C GLU A 12 12.63 -12.86 23.52
N GLU A 13 13.16 -13.49 22.46
CA GLU A 13 12.55 -13.49 21.13
C GLU A 13 11.13 -14.10 21.15
N LEU A 14 10.93 -15.20 21.88
CA LEU A 14 9.62 -15.82 22.07
C LEU A 14 8.66 -14.91 22.83
N SER A 15 9.12 -14.25 23.90
CA SER A 15 8.31 -13.31 24.68
C SER A 15 7.86 -12.12 23.84
N ASP A 16 8.77 -11.54 23.05
CA ASP A 16 8.48 -10.46 22.12
C ASP A 16 7.50 -10.89 21.01
N ALA A 17 7.68 -12.08 20.45
CA ALA A 17 6.77 -12.63 19.45
C ALA A 17 5.35 -12.84 20.03
N LEU A 18 5.25 -13.35 21.27
CA LEU A 18 3.99 -13.55 21.95
C LEU A 18 3.30 -12.22 22.27
N ALA A 19 4.05 -11.24 22.78
CA ALA A 19 3.56 -9.91 23.08
C ALA A 19 3.05 -9.19 21.82
N ARG A 20 3.78 -9.30 20.70
CA ARG A 20 3.34 -8.77 19.40
C ARG A 20 2.07 -9.47 18.90
N THR A 21 1.97 -10.79 19.07
CA THR A 21 0.79 -11.56 18.66
C THR A 21 -0.44 -11.16 19.46
N LEU A 22 -0.32 -11.10 20.80
CA LEU A 22 -1.39 -10.67 21.70
C LEU A 22 -1.80 -9.23 21.45
N TRP A 23 -0.83 -8.32 21.27
CA TRP A 23 -1.09 -6.95 20.88
C TRP A 23 -1.86 -6.89 19.56
N SER A 24 -1.42 -7.64 18.54
CA SER A 24 -2.05 -7.65 17.23
C SER A 24 -3.49 -8.17 17.28
N TYR A 25 -3.73 -9.25 18.02
CA TYR A 25 -5.07 -9.80 18.26
C TYR A 25 -5.97 -8.77 18.95
N ASN A 26 -5.50 -8.17 20.06
CA ASN A 26 -6.27 -7.22 20.85
C ASN A 26 -6.51 -5.87 20.16
N THR A 27 -5.69 -5.51 19.17
CA THR A 27 -5.77 -4.21 18.47
C THR A 27 -6.44 -4.29 17.09
N GLY A 28 -6.96 -5.47 16.71
CA GLY A 28 -7.85 -5.60 15.57
C GLY A 28 -7.20 -6.15 14.29
N GLN A 29 -6.49 -7.29 14.40
CA GLN A 29 -6.04 -8.07 13.23
C GLN A 29 -7.13 -8.23 12.17
N GLN A 30 -8.37 -8.47 12.57
CA GLN A 30 -9.45 -8.79 11.64
C GLN A 30 -10.04 -7.58 10.93
N ARG A 31 -9.71 -6.35 11.36
CA ARG A 31 -10.41 -5.13 10.94
C ARG A 31 -10.51 -4.95 9.43
N TYR A 32 -9.46 -5.27 8.69
CA TYR A 32 -9.39 -5.02 7.24
C TYR A 32 -10.08 -6.09 6.43
N ILE A 33 -10.01 -7.34 6.89
CA ILE A 33 -10.77 -8.42 6.30
C ILE A 33 -12.26 -8.25 6.59
N GLU A 34 -12.62 -7.85 7.82
CA GLU A 34 -14.00 -7.46 8.12
C GLU A 34 -14.48 -6.28 7.28
N GLU A 35 -13.65 -5.22 7.13
CA GLU A 35 -14.01 -4.09 6.29
C GLU A 35 -14.22 -4.54 4.84
N PHE A 36 -13.37 -5.41 4.32
CA PHE A 36 -13.53 -6.00 3.00
C PHE A 36 -14.84 -6.78 2.85
N PHE A 37 -15.18 -7.67 3.78
CA PHE A 37 -16.44 -8.42 3.70
C PHE A 37 -17.68 -7.53 3.86
N LYS A 38 -17.59 -6.45 4.65
CA LYS A 38 -18.67 -5.47 4.83
C LYS A 38 -18.93 -4.64 3.56
N LEU A 39 -18.03 -4.65 2.57
CA LEU A 39 -18.21 -3.90 1.31
C LEU A 39 -19.22 -4.50 0.31
N ASN A 40 -20.00 -5.51 0.69
CA ASN A 40 -21.10 -6.06 -0.13
C ASN A 40 -20.70 -6.23 -1.62
N LYS A 41 -21.31 -5.44 -2.52
CA LYS A 41 -21.15 -5.57 -3.98
C LYS A 41 -19.71 -5.40 -4.44
N SER A 42 -18.99 -4.38 -3.97
CA SER A 42 -17.63 -4.09 -4.43
C SER A 42 -16.63 -5.18 -4.04
N ALA A 43 -16.84 -5.85 -2.90
CA ALA A 43 -16.00 -7.00 -2.52
C ALA A 43 -16.20 -8.18 -3.49
N SER A 44 -17.45 -8.47 -3.86
CA SER A 44 -17.75 -9.50 -4.86
C SER A 44 -17.14 -9.16 -6.22
N ASP A 45 -17.28 -7.91 -6.68
CA ASP A 45 -16.71 -7.46 -7.95
C ASP A 45 -15.17 -7.62 -7.95
N MET A 46 -14.48 -7.20 -6.88
CA MET A 46 -13.04 -7.37 -6.74
C MET A 46 -12.62 -8.86 -6.74
N LEU A 47 -13.40 -9.74 -6.11
CA LEU A 47 -13.14 -11.18 -6.13
C LEU A 47 -13.33 -11.78 -7.53
N GLN A 48 -14.40 -11.41 -8.24
CA GLN A 48 -14.66 -11.86 -9.61
C GLN A 48 -13.58 -11.39 -10.59
N LEU A 49 -13.10 -10.16 -10.42
CA LEU A 49 -11.99 -9.61 -11.19
C LEU A 49 -10.64 -10.24 -10.84
N GLY A 50 -10.57 -11.05 -9.78
CA GLY A 50 -9.38 -11.78 -9.37
C GLY A 50 -8.19 -10.86 -9.07
N VAL A 51 -8.46 -9.67 -8.49
CA VAL A 51 -7.39 -8.68 -8.23
C VAL A 51 -6.56 -9.07 -7.02
N PHE A 52 -7.15 -9.61 -5.96
CA PHE A 52 -6.42 -10.04 -4.76
C PHE A 52 -6.14 -11.55 -4.79
N PRO A 53 -4.87 -11.97 -4.72
CA PRO A 53 -4.54 -13.40 -4.69
C PRO A 53 -4.73 -14.04 -3.32
N ASN A 54 -4.69 -13.26 -2.23
CA ASN A 54 -4.83 -13.76 -0.86
C ASN A 54 -5.19 -12.62 0.13
N ALA A 55 -5.50 -12.99 1.37
CA ALA A 55 -5.89 -12.07 2.44
C ALA A 55 -4.78 -11.09 2.85
N LYS A 56 -3.51 -11.49 2.80
CA LYS A 56 -2.38 -10.59 3.10
C LYS A 56 -2.43 -9.35 2.22
N GLU A 57 -2.52 -9.54 0.89
CA GLU A 57 -2.57 -8.44 -0.08
C GLU A 57 -3.78 -7.52 0.12
N VAL A 58 -4.92 -8.09 0.55
CA VAL A 58 -6.11 -7.29 0.94
C VAL A 58 -5.76 -6.41 2.14
N THR A 59 -5.22 -6.99 3.22
CA THR A 59 -4.92 -6.23 4.44
C THR A 59 -3.88 -5.12 4.24
N GLU A 60 -2.87 -5.35 3.39
CA GLU A 60 -1.83 -4.37 3.07
C GLU A 60 -2.41 -3.19 2.26
N SER A 61 -3.24 -3.47 1.26
CA SER A 61 -3.93 -2.43 0.48
C SER A 61 -4.88 -1.59 1.35
N TYR A 62 -5.62 -2.24 2.25
CA TYR A 62 -6.48 -1.56 3.20
C TYR A 62 -5.71 -0.75 4.24
N ALA A 63 -4.50 -1.18 4.61
CA ALA A 63 -3.64 -0.40 5.47
C ALA A 63 -3.21 0.92 4.84
N ALA A 64 -2.80 0.88 3.58
CA ALA A 64 -2.49 2.07 2.83
C ALA A 64 -3.73 2.97 2.66
N PHE A 65 -4.88 2.41 2.28
CA PHE A 65 -6.14 3.16 2.16
C PHE A 65 -6.55 3.82 3.49
N ASN A 66 -6.42 3.11 4.61
CA ASN A 66 -6.70 3.64 5.93
C ASN A 66 -5.75 4.77 6.33
N ALA A 67 -4.46 4.66 5.97
CA ALA A 67 -3.49 5.72 6.17
C ALA A 67 -3.87 6.98 5.38
N VAL A 68 -4.30 6.85 4.12
CA VAL A 68 -4.82 7.97 3.32
C VAL A 68 -5.99 8.63 4.04
N ARG A 69 -7.08 7.88 4.29
CA ARG A 69 -8.34 8.46 4.78
C ARG A 69 -8.21 9.07 6.18
N THR A 70 -7.35 8.52 7.04
CA THR A 70 -7.24 8.98 8.44
C THR A 70 -6.09 9.94 8.70
N LYS A 71 -5.00 9.88 7.92
CA LYS A 71 -3.76 10.63 8.21
C LYS A 71 -3.46 11.73 7.19
N LEU A 72 -3.82 11.53 5.92
CA LEU A 72 -3.78 12.57 4.89
C LEU A 72 -5.09 13.38 4.83
N LYS A 73 -6.22 12.73 5.16
CA LYS A 73 -7.56 13.34 5.24
C LYS A 73 -7.98 14.05 3.94
N PHE A 74 -7.57 13.53 2.79
CA PHE A 74 -8.08 13.99 1.50
C PHE A 74 -9.55 13.64 1.33
N ASP A 75 -10.28 14.49 0.61
CA ASP A 75 -11.65 14.21 0.21
C ASP A 75 -11.66 13.06 -0.79
N LEU A 76 -12.18 11.91 -0.37
CA LEU A 76 -12.28 10.70 -1.18
C LEU A 76 -13.25 10.84 -2.35
N SER A 77 -14.07 11.90 -2.36
CA SER A 77 -15.05 12.18 -3.42
C SER A 77 -14.54 13.16 -4.47
N ASP A 78 -13.35 13.76 -4.29
CA ASP A 78 -12.78 14.76 -5.20
C ASP A 78 -12.18 14.12 -6.46
N PRO A 79 -12.78 14.29 -7.65
CA PRO A 79 -12.27 13.68 -8.88
C PRO A 79 -10.97 14.32 -9.41
N LYS A 80 -10.50 15.41 -8.79
CA LYS A 80 -9.24 16.07 -9.13
C LYS A 80 -8.03 15.47 -8.41
N VAL A 81 -8.25 14.55 -7.49
CA VAL A 81 -7.16 13.82 -6.81
C VAL A 81 -6.82 12.59 -7.65
N THR A 82 -5.51 12.39 -7.87
CA THR A 82 -4.97 11.14 -8.42
C THR A 82 -4.33 10.33 -7.30
N VAL A 83 -4.54 9.01 -7.30
CA VAL A 83 -3.68 8.07 -6.58
C VAL A 83 -2.89 7.26 -7.59
N ILE A 84 -1.60 7.08 -7.32
CA ILE A 84 -0.75 6.19 -8.08
C ILE A 84 -0.16 5.13 -7.15
N CYS A 85 -0.49 3.87 -7.44
CA CYS A 85 -0.03 2.71 -6.70
C CYS A 85 1.22 2.17 -7.40
N VAL A 86 2.40 2.51 -6.87
CA VAL A 86 3.70 2.11 -7.41
C VAL A 86 4.07 0.76 -6.82
N GLY A 87 4.39 -0.22 -7.65
CA GLY A 87 4.70 -1.57 -7.18
C GLY A 87 3.45 -2.39 -6.82
N ASP A 88 2.34 -2.19 -7.54
CA ASP A 88 1.04 -2.83 -7.25
C ASP A 88 1.02 -4.36 -7.53
N GLY A 89 2.07 -4.85 -8.19
CA GLY A 89 2.34 -6.24 -8.57
C GLY A 89 1.57 -6.73 -9.80
N HIS A 90 1.38 -8.04 -9.91
CA HIS A 90 0.82 -8.68 -11.11
C HIS A 90 -0.63 -8.29 -11.47
N THR A 91 -1.36 -7.71 -10.53
CA THR A 91 -2.73 -7.23 -10.68
C THR A 91 -2.81 -5.83 -10.07
N PRO A 92 -3.76 -4.97 -10.48
CA PRO A 92 -3.84 -3.60 -9.97
C PRO A 92 -4.49 -3.53 -8.58
N ARG A 93 -3.92 -4.22 -7.58
CA ARG A 93 -4.54 -4.52 -6.28
C ARG A 93 -4.99 -3.28 -5.52
N THR A 94 -4.03 -2.45 -5.17
CA THR A 94 -4.23 -1.28 -4.34
C THR A 94 -4.98 -0.22 -5.15
N ALA A 95 -4.60 -0.02 -6.42
CA ALA A 95 -5.29 0.94 -7.28
C ALA A 95 -6.77 0.59 -7.46
N THR A 96 -7.09 -0.70 -7.59
CA THR A 96 -8.49 -1.17 -7.64
C THR A 96 -9.23 -0.83 -6.35
N LEU A 97 -8.63 -1.08 -5.17
CA LEU A 97 -9.28 -0.72 -3.91
C LEU A 97 -9.62 0.78 -3.85
N PHE A 98 -8.69 1.66 -4.27
CA PHE A 98 -8.98 3.08 -4.34
C PHE A 98 -10.07 3.41 -5.35
N ALA A 99 -10.06 2.80 -6.53
CA ALA A 99 -11.08 3.03 -7.57
C ALA A 99 -12.50 2.66 -7.11
N PHE A 100 -12.64 1.61 -6.28
CA PHE A 100 -13.93 1.22 -5.69
C PHE A 100 -14.34 2.08 -4.48
N ARG A 101 -13.40 2.78 -3.84
CA ARG A 101 -13.63 3.49 -2.56
C ARG A 101 -13.56 5.00 -2.65
N THR A 102 -13.22 5.53 -3.82
CA THR A 102 -13.02 6.96 -4.07
C THR A 102 -13.53 7.33 -5.46
N ASN A 103 -13.72 8.62 -5.70
CA ASN A 103 -13.96 9.15 -7.05
C ASN A 103 -12.65 9.61 -7.72
N TRP A 104 -11.49 9.21 -7.19
CA TRP A 104 -10.19 9.64 -7.67
C TRP A 104 -9.83 9.00 -9.01
N GLN A 105 -8.90 9.61 -9.74
CA GLN A 105 -8.19 8.91 -10.81
C GLN A 105 -7.20 7.93 -10.17
N CYS A 106 -7.25 6.67 -10.56
CA CYS A 106 -6.47 5.60 -9.94
C CYS A 106 -5.52 4.99 -10.96
N ILE A 107 -4.21 5.04 -10.67
CA ILE A 107 -3.17 4.50 -11.54
C ILE A 107 -2.49 3.34 -10.83
N SER A 108 -2.40 2.20 -11.50
CA SER A 108 -1.54 1.09 -11.11
C SER A 108 -0.28 1.13 -11.96
N LEU A 109 0.89 1.22 -11.33
CA LEU A 109 2.20 1.31 -11.99
C LEU A 109 3.10 0.18 -11.48
N ASP A 110 3.27 -0.87 -12.28
CA ASP A 110 4.15 -1.99 -11.95
C ASP A 110 4.56 -2.75 -13.24
N PRO A 111 5.86 -3.03 -13.45
CA PRO A 111 6.33 -3.78 -14.63
C PRO A 111 5.82 -5.24 -14.66
N GLY A 112 5.37 -5.76 -13.53
CA GLY A 112 4.86 -7.11 -13.35
C GLY A 112 3.38 -7.27 -13.69
N LEU A 113 2.64 -6.20 -14.00
CA LEU A 113 1.21 -6.26 -14.35
C LEU A 113 0.94 -7.25 -15.49
N ASP A 114 -0.14 -8.04 -15.37
CA ASP A 114 -0.59 -8.92 -16.45
C ASP A 114 -1.15 -8.10 -17.61
N ILE A 115 -0.30 -7.82 -18.60
CA ILE A 115 -0.63 -7.04 -19.79
C ILE A 115 -1.87 -7.58 -20.51
N LYS A 116 -2.09 -8.91 -20.52
CA LYS A 116 -3.24 -9.52 -21.20
C LYS A 116 -4.56 -9.20 -20.49
N ARG A 117 -4.52 -8.97 -19.18
CA ARG A 117 -5.70 -8.68 -18.36
C ARG A 117 -5.92 -7.17 -18.14
N ILE A 118 -4.97 -6.31 -18.48
CA ILE A 118 -5.14 -4.85 -18.40
C ILE A 118 -6.44 -4.36 -19.07
N PRO A 119 -6.78 -4.76 -20.32
CA PRO A 119 -8.02 -4.31 -20.94
C PRO A 119 -9.28 -4.74 -20.18
N LEU A 120 -9.25 -5.89 -19.50
CA LEU A 120 -10.37 -6.34 -18.66
C LEU A 120 -10.56 -5.40 -17.48
N TRP A 121 -9.47 -5.08 -16.77
CA TRP A 121 -9.51 -4.23 -15.58
C TRP A 121 -9.86 -2.79 -15.89
N GLU A 122 -9.23 -2.17 -16.90
CA GLU A 122 -9.51 -0.77 -17.28
C GLU A 122 -10.94 -0.58 -17.80
N ASN A 123 -11.53 -1.60 -18.44
CA ASN A 123 -12.91 -1.53 -18.93
C ASN A 123 -13.96 -1.75 -17.83
N GLN A 124 -13.67 -2.57 -16.83
CA GLN A 124 -14.63 -2.91 -15.76
C GLN A 124 -14.50 -2.02 -14.52
N ILE A 125 -13.32 -1.46 -14.27
CA ILE A 125 -13.04 -0.65 -13.08
C ILE A 125 -12.97 0.81 -13.51
N ARG A 126 -13.95 1.60 -13.07
CA ARG A 126 -14.04 3.02 -13.39
C ARG A 126 -12.83 3.79 -12.85
N HIS A 127 -12.31 4.71 -13.66
CA HIS A 127 -11.16 5.58 -13.33
C HIS A 127 -9.85 4.84 -13.05
N LEU A 128 -9.74 3.55 -13.41
CA LEU A 128 -8.49 2.81 -13.32
C LEU A 128 -7.69 2.93 -14.62
N LYS A 129 -6.40 3.23 -14.47
CA LYS A 129 -5.39 3.10 -15.53
C LYS A 129 -4.27 2.20 -15.04
N CYS A 130 -3.80 1.32 -15.91
CA CYS A 130 -2.67 0.43 -15.67
C CYS A 130 -1.50 0.85 -16.56
N ILE A 131 -0.31 0.95 -15.98
CA ILE A 131 0.94 1.26 -16.66
C ILE A 131 1.93 0.13 -16.34
N PRO A 132 2.18 -0.80 -17.29
CA PRO A 132 3.02 -1.97 -17.07
C PRO A 132 4.51 -1.64 -17.22
N GLU A 133 4.97 -0.60 -16.51
CA GLU A 133 6.33 -0.07 -16.59
C GLU A 133 6.91 0.13 -15.19
N LYS A 134 8.23 0.28 -15.10
CA LYS A 134 8.86 0.67 -13.84
C LYS A 134 8.67 2.16 -13.62
N VAL A 135 8.77 2.59 -12.37
CA VAL A 135 8.64 4.01 -12.04
C VAL A 135 9.80 4.84 -12.60
N GLU A 136 11.01 4.27 -12.69
CA GLU A 136 12.17 4.95 -13.30
C GLU A 136 12.09 5.11 -14.83
N ASP A 137 11.17 4.42 -15.48
CA ASP A 137 11.03 4.42 -16.94
C ASP A 137 9.94 5.41 -17.42
N VAL A 138 9.25 6.09 -16.49
CA VAL A 138 8.15 7.02 -16.79
C VAL A 138 8.39 8.37 -16.12
N ASP A 139 7.91 9.46 -16.72
CA ASP A 139 7.87 10.77 -16.09
C ASP A 139 6.43 11.27 -16.03
N LEU A 140 5.87 11.27 -14.82
CA LEU A 140 4.47 11.59 -14.59
C LEU A 140 4.36 12.90 -13.80
N HIS A 141 3.52 13.81 -14.29
CA HIS A 141 3.24 15.08 -13.64
C HIS A 141 1.75 15.26 -13.38
N PHE A 142 1.39 15.63 -12.16
CA PHE A 142 0.01 15.81 -11.72
C PHE A 142 -0.17 17.15 -11.02
N LYS A 143 -1.42 17.59 -10.89
CA LYS A 143 -1.73 18.74 -10.01
C LYS A 143 -1.72 18.32 -8.53
N LYS A 144 -2.36 17.20 -8.21
CA LYS A 144 -2.45 16.68 -6.85
C LYS A 144 -2.41 15.15 -6.87
N VAL A 145 -1.40 14.56 -6.23
CA VAL A 145 -1.18 13.12 -6.24
C VAL A 145 -0.93 12.55 -4.85
N THR A 146 -1.55 11.40 -4.58
CA THR A 146 -1.16 10.52 -3.47
C THR A 146 -0.44 9.31 -4.04
N ILE A 147 0.84 9.16 -3.72
CA ILE A 147 1.63 8.00 -4.07
C ILE A 147 1.43 6.93 -3.00
N VAL A 148 1.11 5.72 -3.42
CA VAL A 148 0.94 4.57 -2.53
C VAL A 148 1.90 3.47 -2.97
N ALA A 149 2.82 3.08 -2.10
CA ALA A 149 3.83 2.07 -2.39
C ALA A 149 3.70 0.91 -1.39
N VAL A 150 2.81 -0.03 -1.70
CA VAL A 150 2.60 -1.24 -0.88
C VAL A 150 3.54 -2.32 -1.36
N HIS A 151 4.48 -2.74 -0.52
CA HIS A 151 5.47 -3.78 -0.85
C HIS A 151 6.31 -3.50 -2.11
N SER A 152 6.31 -2.26 -2.59
CA SER A 152 7.05 -1.84 -3.77
C SER A 152 8.55 -2.08 -3.62
N HIS A 153 9.17 -2.53 -4.71
CA HIS A 153 10.62 -2.62 -4.85
C HIS A 153 11.25 -1.32 -5.37
N ALA A 154 10.45 -0.31 -5.72
CA ALA A 154 10.96 1.01 -6.05
C ALA A 154 11.49 1.70 -4.80
N THR A 155 12.61 2.41 -4.94
CA THR A 155 13.17 3.25 -3.89
C THR A 155 12.34 4.53 -3.73
N LEU A 156 12.49 5.19 -2.58
CA LEU A 156 11.88 6.50 -2.35
C LEU A 156 12.34 7.51 -3.42
N ASP A 157 13.63 7.50 -3.76
CA ASP A 157 14.24 8.44 -4.71
C ASP A 157 13.69 8.23 -6.12
N ASN A 158 13.70 7.00 -6.64
CA ASN A 158 13.14 6.72 -7.97
C ASN A 158 11.65 7.10 -8.02
N THR A 159 10.90 6.78 -6.97
CA THR A 159 9.47 7.09 -6.93
C THR A 159 9.22 8.60 -6.97
N LEU A 160 9.94 9.38 -6.16
CA LEU A 160 9.76 10.83 -6.06
C LEU A 160 10.46 11.61 -7.17
N ASP A 161 11.43 11.05 -7.88
CA ASP A 161 12.08 11.71 -9.01
C ASP A 161 11.20 11.64 -10.27
N HIS A 162 10.40 10.59 -10.40
CA HIS A 162 9.62 10.30 -11.61
C HIS A 162 8.10 10.57 -11.48
N VAL A 163 7.61 10.78 -10.26
CA VAL A 163 6.20 11.14 -10.00
C VAL A 163 6.12 12.51 -9.35
N GLN A 164 5.98 13.57 -10.15
CA GLN A 164 5.95 14.96 -9.70
C GLN A 164 4.53 15.51 -9.57
N ALA A 165 4.30 16.46 -8.65
CA ALA A 165 3.06 17.22 -8.61
C ALA A 165 3.18 18.55 -7.84
N ASP A 166 2.22 19.47 -8.03
CA ASP A 166 2.12 20.69 -7.21
C ASP A 166 1.82 20.36 -5.74
N GLN A 167 1.00 19.34 -5.50
CA GLN A 167 0.74 18.77 -4.18
C GLN A 167 0.96 17.26 -4.21
N ARG A 168 1.93 16.77 -3.43
CA ARG A 168 2.32 15.35 -3.45
C ARG A 168 2.45 14.79 -2.04
N SER A 169 1.76 13.68 -1.80
CA SER A 169 1.89 12.91 -0.57
C SER A 169 2.33 11.48 -0.90
N LEU A 170 2.96 10.79 0.05
CA LEU A 170 3.40 9.41 -0.13
C LEU A 170 3.02 8.56 1.09
N ILE A 171 2.52 7.35 0.84
CA ILE A 171 2.37 6.31 1.84
C ILE A 171 3.14 5.08 1.37
N ALA A 172 4.00 4.54 2.23
CA ALA A 172 4.73 3.33 1.95
C ALA A 172 4.47 2.27 3.01
N ILE A 173 4.38 1.01 2.56
CA ILE A 173 4.46 -0.19 3.39
C ILE A 173 5.67 -0.98 2.88
N PRO A 174 6.90 -0.62 3.29
CA PRO A 174 8.11 -1.19 2.71
C PRO A 174 8.35 -2.63 3.18
N CYS A 175 8.87 -3.46 2.27
CA CYS A 175 9.22 -4.86 2.55
C CYS A 175 10.73 -5.12 2.47
N CYS A 176 11.30 -4.93 1.28
CA CYS A 176 12.67 -5.32 0.92
C CYS A 176 13.63 -4.14 0.79
N VAL A 177 13.12 -3.00 0.30
CA VAL A 177 13.95 -1.83 0.00
C VAL A 177 13.86 -0.77 1.10
N SER A 178 14.98 -0.09 1.33
CA SER A 178 15.06 1.00 2.28
C SER A 178 14.39 2.25 1.71
N TYR A 179 13.45 2.82 2.46
CA TYR A 179 12.83 4.12 2.17
C TYR A 179 13.56 5.28 2.86
N ARG A 180 14.87 5.10 3.13
CA ARG A 180 15.75 6.20 3.57
C ARG A 180 16.36 6.86 2.35
N SER A 181 16.31 8.18 2.31
CA SER A 181 16.89 9.00 1.25
C SER A 181 17.92 9.97 1.82
N LYS A 182 18.91 10.33 1.00
CA LYS A 182 19.78 11.49 1.26
C LYS A 182 19.25 12.78 0.61
N LYS A 183 18.40 12.66 -0.42
CA LYS A 183 17.82 13.77 -1.18
C LYS A 183 16.52 14.25 -0.55
N TYR A 184 15.70 13.32 -0.09
CA TYR A 184 14.39 13.57 0.49
C TYR A 184 14.39 13.40 2.00
N ARG A 185 13.52 14.17 2.65
CA ARG A 185 13.32 14.13 4.10
C ARG A 185 12.71 12.79 4.57
N PRO A 186 12.95 12.38 5.82
CA PRO A 186 12.30 11.20 6.40
C PRO A 186 10.77 11.39 6.54
N ALA A 187 10.08 10.27 6.79
CA ALA A 187 8.63 10.23 6.95
C ALA A 187 8.15 11.15 8.09
N ASP A 188 7.02 11.84 7.87
CA ASP A 188 6.34 12.63 8.89
C ASP A 188 5.77 11.76 10.01
N LYS A 189 5.43 10.51 9.68
CA LYS A 189 4.90 9.55 10.62
C LYS A 189 5.26 8.13 10.21
N GLU A 190 5.60 7.33 11.21
CA GLU A 190 5.86 5.89 11.08
C GLU A 190 5.15 5.16 12.21
N TYR A 191 4.48 4.04 11.91
CA TYR A 191 3.84 3.20 12.92
C TYR A 191 3.71 1.75 12.44
N LEU A 192 3.53 0.84 13.38
CA LEU A 192 3.17 -0.55 13.08
C LEU A 192 1.65 -0.70 13.05
N ASP A 193 1.13 -1.39 12.04
CA ASP A 193 -0.29 -1.64 11.86
C ASP A 193 -0.61 -3.12 12.06
N SER A 194 -1.20 -3.47 13.20
CA SER A 194 -1.61 -4.85 13.52
C SER A 194 -2.67 -5.44 12.59
N GLY A 195 -3.36 -4.60 11.81
CA GLY A 195 -4.33 -5.08 10.82
C GLY A 195 -3.67 -5.71 9.59
N ILE A 196 -2.38 -5.46 9.35
CA ILE A 196 -1.63 -6.03 8.22
C ILE A 196 -1.22 -7.46 8.56
N TRP A 197 -1.63 -8.45 7.74
CA TRP A 197 -1.32 -9.87 7.93
C TRP A 197 0.02 -10.25 7.31
N SER A 198 1.07 -9.54 7.73
CA SER A 198 2.44 -9.69 7.24
C SER A 198 3.42 -9.23 8.32
N PRO A 199 4.59 -9.85 8.46
CA PRO A 199 5.66 -9.32 9.32
C PRO A 199 6.11 -7.90 8.91
N LYS A 200 5.82 -7.50 7.68
CA LYS A 200 6.14 -6.19 7.10
C LYS A 200 4.95 -5.26 7.26
N ASN A 201 4.60 -4.94 8.50
CA ASN A 201 3.41 -4.17 8.85
C ASN A 201 3.68 -2.71 9.20
N ARG A 202 4.79 -2.17 8.71
CA ARG A 202 5.23 -0.82 9.03
C ARG A 202 4.70 0.15 7.99
N VAL A 203 3.96 1.15 8.42
CA VAL A 203 3.38 2.18 7.56
C VAL A 203 4.15 3.48 7.74
N MET A 204 4.62 4.06 6.64
CA MET A 204 5.36 5.32 6.60
C MET A 204 4.55 6.35 5.79
N ILE A 205 4.53 7.61 6.24
CA ILE A 205 3.68 8.65 5.66
C ILE A 205 4.46 9.96 5.48
N TRP A 206 4.30 10.57 4.30
CA TRP A 206 4.73 11.91 3.96
C TRP A 206 3.53 12.71 3.46
N ARG A 207 3.24 13.87 4.05
CA ARG A 207 2.05 14.68 3.73
C ARG A 207 2.27 15.70 2.61
N ASP A 208 3.49 16.14 2.43
CA ASP A 208 3.90 17.13 1.43
C ASP A 208 5.40 16.93 1.16
N ILE A 209 5.73 16.22 0.09
CA ILE A 209 7.10 15.77 -0.24
C ILE A 209 7.36 15.88 -1.74
#